data_AF-A0A815UHV8-F1
#
_entry.id   AF-A0A815UHV8-F1
#
_cell.length_a   1.000
_cell.length_b   1.000
_cell.length_c   1.000
_cell.angle_alpha   90.00
_cell.angle_beta   90.00
_cell.angle_gamma   90.00
#
_symmetry.space_group_name_H-M   'P 1'
#
loop_
_entity.id
_entity.type
_entity.pdbx_description
1 polymer ?
#
loop_
_entity_poly.entity_id
_entity_poly.type
_entity_poly.pdbx_seq_one_letter_code
_entity_poly.pdbx_strand_id
1 'polypeptide(L)'
;MNTNWFLALAIFYINYIFIITGQEFDFIIVGVGSAGSIMAARLSEPDKNWSVLALDRGSPRNSVQNDTWNEDLSGVHDPNYFSVAQDYLLGRLVRNPRYYGIGGTAMINGMTAVAPSRYLLDQLWPFGWK
;
A
#
# COMPACT_ATOMS: atom_id res chain seq x y z
N MET A 1 10.98 27.10 -19.53
CA MET A 1 10.82 27.52 -18.12
C MET A 1 9.37 27.28 -17.70
N ASN A 2 9.17 26.26 -16.87
CA ASN A 2 8.11 26.05 -15.87
C ASN A 2 7.70 24.57 -15.80
N THR A 3 8.54 23.83 -15.07
CA THR A 3 8.27 22.56 -14.40
C THR A 3 7.24 22.77 -13.30
N ASN A 4 6.07 22.14 -13.38
CA ASN A 4 5.14 21.95 -12.26
C ASN A 4 4.48 20.58 -12.38
N TRP A 5 5.27 19.52 -12.20
CA TRP A 5 4.76 18.17 -11.96
C TRP A 5 4.53 18.03 -10.46
N PHE A 6 3.37 18.42 -9.97
CA PHE A 6 3.00 18.18 -8.58
C PHE A 6 2.41 16.77 -8.45
N LEU A 7 3.20 15.87 -7.87
CA LEU A 7 2.66 14.74 -7.10
C LEU A 7 1.76 15.34 -6.01
N ALA A 8 0.44 15.23 -6.17
CA ALA A 8 -0.50 15.50 -5.09
C ALA A 8 -0.41 14.35 -4.08
N LEU A 9 0.58 14.43 -3.18
CA LEU A 9 0.63 13.63 -1.96
C LEU A 9 -0.48 14.13 -1.03
N ALA A 10 -1.64 13.46 -1.06
CA ALA A 10 -2.68 13.68 -0.07
C ALA A 10 -2.29 12.93 1.22
N ILE A 11 -1.65 13.65 2.15
CA ILE A 11 -1.32 13.17 3.49
C ILE A 11 -2.56 13.33 4.38
N PHE A 12 -3.12 12.22 4.85
CA PHE A 12 -4.25 12.23 5.77
C PHE A 12 -3.80 12.50 7.22
N TYR A 13 -3.91 13.76 7.67
CA TYR A 13 -4.09 14.05 9.09
C TYR A 13 -5.59 14.20 9.37
N ILE A 14 -6.11 13.36 10.26
CA ILE A 14 -7.49 13.40 10.78
C ILE A 14 -7.66 14.75 11.50
N ASN A 15 -8.13 15.78 10.78
CA ASN A 15 -8.78 17.01 11.29
C ASN A 15 -9.14 18.04 10.19
N TYR A 16 -8.81 17.82 8.92
CA TYR A 16 -9.29 18.67 7.82
C TYR A 16 -9.99 17.83 6.75
N ILE A 17 -11.31 17.66 6.92
CA ILE A 17 -12.20 17.29 5.82
C ILE A 17 -12.37 18.57 4.97
N PHE A 18 -11.32 18.93 4.24
CA PHE A 18 -11.50 19.69 3.00
C PHE A 18 -11.99 18.65 2.00
N ILE A 19 -13.30 18.43 2.00
CA ILE A 19 -13.93 17.62 0.96
C ILE A 19 -13.45 18.24 -0.34
N ILE A 20 -12.86 17.41 -1.20
CA ILE A 20 -12.54 17.75 -2.57
C ILE A 20 -13.87 17.90 -3.33
N THR A 21 -14.69 18.87 -2.94
CA THR A 21 -15.96 19.15 -3.59
C THR A 21 -15.65 19.81 -4.92
N GLY A 22 -15.83 19.04 -6.00
CA GLY A 22 -15.78 19.57 -7.36
C GLY A 22 -14.47 19.32 -8.14
N GLN A 23 -13.54 18.49 -7.64
CA GLN A 23 -12.51 17.92 -8.52
C GLN A 23 -12.92 16.52 -8.96
N GLU A 24 -12.81 16.28 -10.26
CA GLU A 24 -12.99 14.97 -10.88
C GLU A 24 -11.61 14.35 -11.15
N PHE A 25 -11.53 13.04 -11.02
CA PHE A 25 -10.33 12.25 -11.33
C PHE A 25 -10.71 11.11 -12.26
N ASP A 26 -9.86 10.81 -13.24
CA ASP A 26 -10.02 9.66 -14.12
C ASP A 26 -9.85 8.35 -13.34
N PHE A 27 -8.94 8.36 -12.34
CA PHE A 27 -8.71 7.21 -11.47
C PHE A 27 -8.59 7.62 -10.00
N ILE A 28 -9.25 6.85 -9.14
CA ILE A 28 -9.06 6.92 -7.69
C ILE A 28 -8.50 5.58 -7.21
N ILE A 29 -7.31 5.62 -6.64
CA ILE A 29 -6.60 4.45 -6.10
C ILE A 29 -6.71 4.49 -4.59
N VAL A 30 -7.39 3.50 -4.01
CA VAL A 30 -7.55 3.37 -2.56
C VAL A 30 -6.56 2.35 -2.02
N GLY A 31 -5.65 2.82 -1.18
CA GLY A 31 -4.51 2.08 -0.64
C GLY A 31 -3.28 2.21 -1.53
N VAL A 32 -2.25 2.90 -1.04
CA VAL A 32 -0.97 3.13 -1.72
C VAL A 32 0.06 2.13 -1.19
N GLY A 33 -0.32 0.85 -1.18
CA GLY A 33 0.54 -0.28 -0.84
C GLY A 33 1.37 -0.79 -2.03
N SER A 34 1.87 -2.02 -1.98
CA SER A 34 2.71 -2.60 -3.05
C SER A 34 2.10 -2.48 -4.44
N ALA A 35 0.82 -2.86 -4.59
CA ALA A 35 0.13 -2.78 -5.88
C ALA A 35 -0.35 -1.34 -6.20
N GLY A 36 -0.92 -0.64 -5.21
CA GLY A 36 -1.47 0.70 -5.39
C GLY A 36 -0.41 1.74 -5.78
N SER A 37 0.78 1.67 -5.18
CA SER A 37 1.91 2.53 -5.55
C SER A 37 2.33 2.33 -7.02
N ILE A 38 2.36 1.08 -7.49
CA ILE A 38 2.70 0.77 -8.88
C ILE A 38 1.59 1.27 -9.81
N MET A 39 0.32 1.04 -9.48
CA MET A 39 -0.79 1.53 -10.30
C MET A 39 -0.79 3.05 -10.38
N ALA A 40 -0.59 3.76 -9.26
CA ALA A 40 -0.52 5.21 -9.22
C ALA A 40 0.58 5.72 -10.13
N ALA A 41 1.79 5.17 -10.00
CA ALA A 41 2.93 5.55 -10.82
C ALA A 41 2.69 5.34 -12.33
N ARG A 42 2.09 4.20 -12.70
CA ARG A 42 1.81 3.87 -14.12
C ARG A 42 0.71 4.70 -14.74
N LEU A 43 -0.37 4.94 -14.00
CA LEU A 43 -1.49 5.74 -14.49
C LEU A 43 -1.15 7.23 -14.53
N SER A 44 -0.22 7.70 -13.69
CA SER A 44 0.26 9.08 -13.70
C SER A 44 1.40 9.34 -14.70
N GLU A 45 1.76 8.38 -15.55
CA GLU A 45 2.82 8.60 -16.55
C GLU A 45 2.44 9.80 -17.47
N PRO A 46 3.39 10.72 -17.76
CA PRO A 46 3.12 11.96 -18.49
C PRO A 46 2.41 11.79 -19.85
N ASP A 47 2.61 10.67 -20.53
CA ASP A 47 2.04 10.36 -21.85
C ASP A 47 0.55 10.00 -21.79
N LYS A 48 0.02 9.68 -20.60
CA LYS A 48 -1.39 9.25 -20.43
C LYS A 48 -2.37 10.41 -20.28
N ASN A 49 -1.90 11.55 -19.79
CA ASN A 49 -2.71 12.73 -19.48
C ASN A 49 -3.95 12.42 -18.61
N TRP A 50 -3.85 11.41 -17.73
CA TRP A 50 -4.89 11.05 -16.77
C TRP A 50 -4.68 11.79 -15.44
N SER A 51 -5.79 12.21 -14.85
CA SER A 51 -5.85 12.70 -13.48
C SER A 51 -6.01 11.51 -12.51
N VAL A 52 -5.07 11.38 -11.58
CA VAL A 52 -5.01 10.23 -10.65
C VAL A 52 -4.98 10.74 -9.21
N LEU A 53 -5.94 10.28 -8.41
CA LEU A 53 -5.96 10.48 -6.96
C LEU A 53 -5.53 9.19 -6.27
N ALA A 54 -4.46 9.25 -5.50
CA ALA A 54 -3.99 8.13 -4.68
C ALA A 54 -4.25 8.42 -3.20
N LEU A 55 -4.99 7.53 -2.53
CA LEU A 55 -5.43 7.70 -1.14
C LEU A 55 -4.80 6.60 -0.28
N ASP A 56 -4.14 6.98 0.81
CA ASP A 56 -3.72 6.05 1.85
C ASP A 56 -4.08 6.58 3.23
N ARG A 57 -4.31 5.67 4.18
CA ARG A 57 -4.66 6.00 5.56
C ARG A 57 -3.46 6.49 6.37
N GLY A 58 -2.24 6.13 5.98
CA GLY A 58 -1.03 6.50 6.72
C GLY A 58 -0.24 7.64 6.08
N SER A 59 0.51 8.34 6.92
CA SER A 59 1.42 9.41 6.48
C SER A 59 2.60 8.85 5.69
N PRO A 60 3.19 9.63 4.77
CA PRO A 60 4.48 9.28 4.15
C PRO A 60 5.54 9.08 5.24
N ARG A 61 6.41 8.08 5.07
CA ARG A 61 7.57 7.90 5.95
C ARG A 61 8.44 9.17 5.88
N ASN A 62 8.73 9.79 7.02
CA ASN A 62 9.78 10.79 7.10
C ASN A 62 11.10 10.10 6.73
N SER A 63 11.83 10.63 5.74
CA SER A 63 13.10 10.09 5.22
C SER A 63 14.24 9.96 6.24
N VAL A 64 13.98 10.26 7.52
CA VAL A 64 14.95 10.33 8.62
C VAL A 64 14.82 9.12 9.58
N GLN A 65 13.85 8.24 9.40
CA GLN A 65 13.71 7.08 10.29
C GLN A 65 14.70 6.00 9.85
N ASN A 66 15.85 5.91 10.54
CA ASN A 66 16.97 4.99 10.30
C ASN A 66 16.55 3.65 9.64
N ASP A 67 17.20 3.30 8.53
CA ASP A 67 17.13 1.99 7.85
C ASP A 67 17.83 0.87 8.65
N THR A 68 17.69 0.90 9.97
CA THR A 68 17.95 -0.29 10.77
C THR A 68 16.77 -1.21 10.52
N TRP A 69 17.05 -2.44 10.08
CA TRP A 69 16.09 -3.52 9.99
C TRP A 69 15.14 -3.46 11.20
N ASN A 70 13.86 -3.15 10.96
CA ASN A 70 12.86 -3.15 12.02
C ASN A 70 12.60 -4.62 12.39
N GLU A 71 13.46 -5.18 13.23
CA GLU A 71 13.23 -6.46 13.92
C GLU A 71 11.95 -6.38 14.75
N ASP A 72 11.61 -5.16 15.18
CA ASP A 72 10.38 -4.87 15.86
C ASP A 72 9.22 -4.69 14.87
N LEU A 73 8.59 -5.82 14.54
CA LEU A 73 7.27 -5.79 13.92
C LEU A 73 6.18 -5.32 14.89
N SER A 74 6.47 -5.13 16.19
CA SER A 74 5.50 -4.68 17.18
C SER A 74 5.50 -3.15 17.30
N GLY A 75 4.33 -2.53 17.42
CA GLY A 75 4.23 -1.13 17.84
C GLY A 75 3.92 -0.06 16.77
N VAL A 76 4.38 -0.18 15.51
CA VAL A 76 4.10 0.86 14.47
C VAL A 76 3.16 0.36 13.36
N HIS A 77 2.87 -0.94 13.33
CA HIS A 77 2.06 -1.61 12.31
C HIS A 77 0.67 -1.88 12.87
N ASP A 78 -0.38 -1.78 12.06
CA ASP A 78 -1.80 -1.83 12.43
C ASP A 78 -2.02 -2.64 13.74
N PRO A 79 -2.09 -1.96 14.91
CA PRO A 79 -1.93 -2.61 16.21
C PRO A 79 -3.10 -3.55 16.54
N ASN A 80 -4.16 -3.52 15.74
CA ASN A 80 -5.41 -4.23 15.99
C ASN A 80 -5.68 -5.36 15.00
N TYR A 81 -4.69 -5.78 14.19
CA TYR A 81 -4.91 -6.83 13.20
C TYR A 81 -4.46 -8.23 13.70
N PHE A 82 -5.41 -8.93 14.32
CA PHE A 82 -5.27 -10.29 14.80
C PHE A 82 -6.30 -11.21 14.15
N SER A 83 -5.98 -12.50 14.06
CA SER A 83 -6.98 -13.52 13.76
C SER A 83 -8.00 -13.63 14.90
N VAL A 84 -9.13 -14.27 14.64
CA VAL A 84 -9.95 -14.87 15.71
C VAL A 84 -9.17 -15.98 16.44
N ALA A 85 -9.68 -16.47 17.57
CA ALA A 85 -9.10 -17.62 18.26
C ALA A 85 -9.01 -18.81 17.31
N GLN A 86 -7.85 -19.47 17.29
CA GLN A 86 -7.58 -20.57 16.38
C GLN A 86 -7.64 -21.90 17.14
N ASP A 87 -8.59 -22.76 16.77
CA ASP A 87 -8.84 -24.05 17.45
C ASP A 87 -7.59 -24.93 17.48
N TYR A 88 -6.87 -25.00 16.36
CA TYR A 88 -5.64 -25.78 16.22
C TYR A 88 -4.39 -25.10 16.77
N LEU A 89 -4.53 -23.92 17.39
CA LEU A 89 -3.45 -23.22 18.09
C LEU A 89 -3.84 -22.91 19.54
N LEU A 90 -4.61 -23.80 20.17
CA LEU A 90 -5.02 -23.69 21.59
C LEU A 90 -5.71 -22.35 21.91
N GLY A 91 -6.52 -21.85 20.97
CA GLY A 91 -7.24 -20.58 21.11
C GLY A 91 -6.38 -19.33 20.91
N ARG A 92 -5.13 -19.45 20.44
CA ARG A 92 -4.24 -18.31 20.20
C ARG A 92 -4.83 -17.34 19.16
N LEU A 93 -4.69 -16.04 19.44
CA LEU A 93 -4.89 -14.97 18.46
C LEU A 93 -3.57 -14.75 17.70
N VAL A 94 -3.57 -15.04 16.40
CA VAL A 94 -2.38 -14.88 15.56
C VAL A 94 -2.30 -13.44 15.08
N ARG A 95 -1.18 -12.79 15.40
CA ARG A 95 -0.89 -11.45 14.94
C ARG A 95 -0.58 -11.45 13.45
N ASN A 96 -1.18 -10.53 12.71
CA ASN A 96 -1.01 -10.37 11.27
C ASN A 96 -0.56 -8.92 10.97
N PRO A 97 0.73 -8.59 11.09
CA PRO A 97 1.20 -7.21 10.94
C PRO A 97 0.88 -6.67 9.54
N ARG A 98 0.34 -5.44 9.51
CA ARG A 98 0.08 -4.69 8.27
C ARG A 98 0.66 -3.30 8.43
N TYR A 99 1.51 -2.90 7.49
CA TYR A 99 2.03 -1.54 7.52
C TYR A 99 0.90 -0.54 7.26
N TYR A 100 0.90 0.54 8.02
CA TYR A 100 -0.10 1.60 7.97
C TYR A 100 0.54 2.83 7.30
N GLY A 101 0.48 2.90 5.97
CA GLY A 101 1.02 4.02 5.20
C GLY A 101 1.51 3.67 3.81
N ILE A 102 2.01 4.70 3.11
CA ILE A 102 2.52 4.60 1.74
C ILE A 102 3.61 3.54 1.64
N GLY A 103 3.55 2.73 0.58
CA GLY A 103 4.37 1.54 0.37
C GLY A 103 3.73 0.27 0.94
N GLY A 104 2.81 0.39 1.91
CA GLY A 104 2.12 -0.75 2.51
C GLY A 104 3.09 -1.79 3.08
N THR A 105 2.67 -3.06 3.14
CA THR A 105 3.48 -4.13 3.76
C THR A 105 4.83 -4.37 3.08
N ALA A 106 5.07 -3.85 1.87
CA ALA A 106 6.41 -3.85 1.28
C ALA A 106 7.44 -3.11 2.14
N MET A 107 7.01 -2.13 2.95
CA MET A 107 7.88 -1.37 3.86
C MET A 107 8.39 -2.20 5.06
N ILE A 108 7.81 -3.37 5.31
CA ILE A 108 8.12 -4.24 6.46
C ILE A 108 8.34 -5.70 6.05
N ASN A 109 8.57 -5.95 4.75
CA ASN A 109 8.80 -7.29 4.25
C ASN A 109 10.25 -7.75 4.50
N GLY A 110 10.51 -9.05 4.32
CA GLY A 110 11.87 -9.60 4.38
C GLY A 110 12.71 -9.34 3.12
N MET A 111 12.33 -8.37 2.28
CA MET A 111 12.98 -7.97 1.03
C MET A 111 13.30 -9.13 0.05
N THR A 112 12.61 -10.25 0.18
CA THR A 112 12.82 -11.43 -0.68
C THR A 112 11.90 -11.33 -1.88
N ALA A 113 12.49 -11.30 -3.08
CA ALA A 113 11.75 -11.40 -4.33
C ALA A 113 11.64 -12.86 -4.75
N VAL A 114 10.42 -13.38 -4.81
CA VAL A 114 10.13 -14.75 -5.27
C VAL A 114 9.17 -14.68 -6.44
N ALA A 115 9.58 -15.21 -7.60
CA ALA A 115 8.70 -15.34 -8.74
C ALA A 115 7.70 -16.49 -8.51
N PRO A 116 6.44 -16.38 -8.98
CA PRO A 116 5.48 -17.46 -8.87
C PRO A 116 5.92 -18.68 -9.69
N SER A 117 5.59 -19.88 -9.20
CA SER A 117 5.79 -21.11 -9.97
C SER A 117 4.83 -21.14 -11.16
N ARG A 118 5.38 -21.30 -12.38
CA ARG A 118 4.60 -21.43 -13.61
C ARG A 118 3.54 -22.52 -13.50
N TYR A 119 3.94 -23.68 -12.98
CA TYR A 119 3.05 -24.82 -12.77
C TYR A 119 1.85 -24.45 -11.89
N LEU A 120 2.07 -23.72 -10.79
CA LEU A 120 0.97 -23.31 -9.90
C LEU A 120 0.05 -22.27 -10.56
N LEU A 121 0.59 -21.35 -11.35
CA LEU A 121 -0.22 -20.41 -12.12
C LEU A 121 -1.13 -21.17 -13.10
N ASP A 122 -0.58 -22.11 -13.85
CA ASP A 122 -1.33 -22.90 -14.84
C ASP A 122 -2.46 -23.74 -14.21
N GLN A 123 -2.24 -24.22 -12.99
CA GLN A 123 -3.19 -25.06 -12.27
C GLN A 123 -4.29 -24.25 -11.57
N LEU A 124 -3.93 -23.12 -10.94
CA LEU A 124 -4.82 -22.44 -9.99
C LEU A 124 -5.45 -21.15 -10.55
N TRP A 125 -4.85 -20.52 -11.56
CA TRP A 125 -5.33 -19.23 -12.06
C TRP A 125 -6.33 -19.40 -13.21
N PRO A 126 -7.33 -18.52 -13.31
CA PRO A 126 -8.34 -18.57 -14.36
C PRO A 126 -7.75 -18.25 -15.75
N PHE A 127 -8.49 -18.58 -16.80
CA PHE A 127 -8.16 -18.19 -18.16
C PHE A 127 -7.98 -16.66 -18.29
N GLY A 128 -7.00 -16.22 -19.09
CA GLY A 128 -6.61 -14.81 -19.22
C GLY A 128 -5.58 -14.32 -18.20
N TRP A 129 -5.24 -15.14 -17.19
CA TRP A 129 -4.18 -14.87 -16.22
C TRP A 129 -3.05 -15.92 -16.21
N LYS A 130 -3.09 -16.83 -17.19
CA LYS A 130 -2.02 -17.78 -17.47
C LYS A 130 -1.09 -17.16 -18.50
#